data_AF-A0A932E7J6-F1
#
_entry.id   AF-A0A932E7J6-F1
#
_cell.length_a   1.000
_cell.length_b   1.000
_cell.length_c   1.000
_cell.angle_alpha   90.00
_cell.angle_beta   90.00
_cell.angle_gamma   90.00
#
_symmetry.space_group_name_H-M   'P 1'
#
loop_
_entity.id
_entity.type
_entity.pdbx_description
1 polymer ?
#
loop_
_entity_poly.entity_id
_entity_poly.type
_entity_poly.pdbx_seq_one_letter_code
_entity_poly.pdbx_strand_id
1 'polypeptide(L)'
;MNTLTLRTPLIECRSALALLGLRTREDYEELVHPGEDCEFRLSLGARAHGQQVKCFISVAEERLLASGIELFHEMAVEGHPVVSYGAGHGSVSFGFEWYHPSGADWKISAQRIELLMQRLSVALGPKPAPVRRRLPAGRKPSMFSELVPATLRPIAA
;
A
#
# COMPACT_ATOMS: atom_id res chain seq x y z
N MET A 1 16.56 -8.15 -29.05
CA MET A 1 16.54 -7.25 -27.88
C MET A 1 15.52 -6.16 -28.18
N ASN A 2 14.29 -6.29 -27.68
CA ASN A 2 13.19 -5.35 -27.92
C ASN A 2 13.19 -4.28 -26.83
N THR A 3 14.01 -3.25 -26.98
CA THR A 3 13.94 -1.98 -26.21
C THR A 3 12.90 -1.03 -26.83
N LEU A 4 11.74 -1.58 -27.18
CA LEU A 4 10.67 -0.83 -27.85
C LEU A 4 9.84 -0.09 -26.80
N THR A 5 10.04 1.23 -26.76
CA THR A 5 8.96 2.19 -26.49
C THR A 5 8.18 1.99 -25.19
N LEU A 6 8.76 2.34 -24.04
CA LEU A 6 7.93 2.99 -23.01
C LEU A 6 7.33 4.23 -23.68
N ARG A 7 6.11 4.09 -24.19
CA ARG A 7 5.44 5.06 -25.06
C ARG A 7 5.39 6.39 -24.31
N THR A 8 5.71 7.48 -25.00
CA THR A 8 5.86 8.88 -24.54
C THR A 8 4.95 9.30 -23.36
N PRO A 9 3.65 8.93 -23.32
CA PRO A 9 2.76 9.31 -22.22
C PRO A 9 3.22 8.90 -20.81
N LEU A 10 3.75 7.70 -20.61
CA LEU A 10 4.16 7.26 -19.28
C LEU A 10 5.42 7.99 -18.80
N ILE A 11 6.31 8.34 -19.74
CA ILE A 11 7.52 9.13 -19.47
C ILE A 11 7.14 10.57 -19.11
N GLU A 12 6.22 11.19 -19.84
CA GLU A 12 5.71 12.54 -19.57
C GLU A 12 5.00 12.58 -18.21
N CYS A 13 4.11 11.62 -17.96
CA CYS A 13 3.42 11.47 -16.68
C CYS A 13 4.41 11.27 -15.52
N ARG A 14 5.40 10.38 -15.67
CA ARG A 14 6.47 10.17 -14.67
C ARG A 14 7.24 11.45 -14.39
N SER A 15 7.57 12.22 -15.42
CA SER A 15 8.31 13.47 -15.29
C SER A 15 7.50 14.50 -14.51
N ALA A 16 6.19 14.56 -14.71
CA ALA A 16 5.28 15.39 -13.93
C ALA A 16 5.14 14.93 -12.46
N LEU A 17 5.41 13.65 -12.18
CA LEU A 17 5.32 13.02 -10.84
C LEU A 17 6.69 12.84 -10.16
N ALA A 18 7.76 13.47 -10.67
CA ALA A 18 9.12 13.19 -10.24
C ALA A 18 9.35 13.35 -8.72
N LEU A 19 8.58 14.22 -8.07
CA LEU A 19 8.69 14.49 -6.63
C LEU A 19 8.07 13.38 -5.75
N LEU A 20 7.27 12.48 -6.32
CA LEU A 20 6.61 11.40 -5.57
C LEU A 20 7.47 10.14 -5.41
N GLY A 21 8.69 10.11 -5.94
CA GLY A 21 9.61 8.99 -5.77
C GLY A 21 9.13 7.66 -6.38
N LEU A 22 8.22 7.73 -7.37
CA LEU A 22 7.66 6.55 -8.03
C LEU A 22 8.74 5.80 -8.82
N ARG A 23 8.73 4.47 -8.73
CA ARG A 23 9.61 3.58 -9.49
C ARG A 23 8.87 3.03 -10.70
N THR A 24 9.60 2.79 -11.78
CA THR A 24 9.02 2.12 -12.97
C THR A 24 9.12 0.61 -12.79
N ARG A 25 8.01 -0.09 -13.03
CA ARG A 25 7.95 -1.55 -13.15
C ARG A 25 7.75 -1.88 -14.62
N GLU A 26 8.87 -2.07 -15.32
CA GLU A 26 8.91 -2.15 -16.79
C GLU A 26 8.08 -3.30 -17.35
N ASP A 27 8.09 -4.46 -16.69
CA ASP A 27 7.35 -5.67 -17.12
C ASP A 27 5.82 -5.45 -17.25
N TYR A 28 5.28 -4.42 -16.59
CA TYR A 28 3.86 -4.11 -16.55
C TYR A 28 3.54 -2.71 -17.06
N GLU A 29 4.55 -1.94 -17.50
CA GLU A 29 4.41 -0.53 -17.87
C GLU A 29 3.73 0.31 -16.77
N GLU A 30 4.07 0.05 -15.50
CA GLU A 30 3.49 0.70 -14.33
C GLU A 30 4.47 1.66 -13.63
N LEU A 31 3.93 2.69 -12.99
CA LEU A 31 4.61 3.47 -11.96
C LEU A 31 4.14 3.00 -10.59
N VAL A 32 5.08 2.68 -9.71
CA VAL A 32 4.80 2.04 -8.43
C VAL A 32 5.47 2.81 -7.30
N HIS A 33 4.74 3.06 -6.21
CA HIS A 33 5.34 3.51 -4.95
C HIS A 33 5.56 2.27 -4.07
N PRO A 34 6.81 1.85 -3.82
CA PRO A 34 7.08 0.71 -2.95
C PRO A 34 6.90 1.14 -1.49
N GLY A 35 5.81 0.73 -0.86
CA GLY A 35 5.61 0.80 0.59
C GLY A 35 5.41 -0.59 1.17
N GLU A 36 5.93 -0.81 2.39
CA GLU A 36 5.74 -2.06 3.15
C GLU A 36 4.27 -2.26 3.53
N ASP A 37 3.60 -1.17 3.89
CA ASP A 37 2.24 -1.12 4.42
C ASP A 37 1.20 -0.66 3.37
N CYS A 38 1.70 -0.20 2.22
CA CYS A 38 0.88 0.38 1.17
C CYS A 38 1.56 0.27 -0.19
N GLU A 39 0.80 -0.15 -1.18
CA GLU A 39 1.21 -0.18 -2.58
C GLU A 39 0.37 0.84 -3.36
N PHE A 40 1.03 1.78 -4.03
CA PHE A 40 0.41 2.60 -5.06
C PHE A 40 0.90 2.12 -6.43
N ARG A 41 -0.02 1.89 -7.36
CA ARG A 41 0.26 1.55 -8.76
C ARG A 41 -0.47 2.49 -9.69
N LEU A 42 0.20 2.91 -10.75
CA LEU A 42 -0.33 3.74 -11.81
C LEU A 42 -0.03 3.07 -13.15
N SER A 43 -1.07 2.86 -13.94
CA SER A 43 -0.97 2.39 -15.32
C SER A 43 -1.72 3.33 -16.26
N LEU A 44 -1.29 3.34 -17.52
CA LEU A 44 -1.94 4.09 -18.58
C LEU A 44 -2.50 3.13 -19.62
N GLY A 45 -3.75 3.34 -20.03
CA GLY A 45 -4.38 2.61 -21.12
C GLY A 45 -4.68 3.54 -22.29
N ALA A 46 -4.20 3.22 -23.49
CA ALA A 46 -4.50 4.02 -24.68
C ALA A 46 -6.02 4.08 -24.97
N ARG A 47 -6.54 5.26 -25.27
CA ARG A 47 -7.94 5.50 -25.69
C ARG A 47 -7.94 6.37 -26.94
N ALA A 48 -9.06 6.40 -27.67
CA ALA A 48 -9.21 7.34 -28.78
C ALA A 48 -9.03 8.77 -28.26
N HIS A 49 -8.11 9.53 -28.87
CA HIS A 49 -7.79 10.93 -28.52
C HIS A 49 -7.22 11.19 -27.13
N GLY A 50 -6.64 10.18 -26.46
CA GLY A 50 -6.06 10.40 -25.13
C GLY A 50 -5.60 9.13 -24.42
N GLN A 51 -5.48 9.22 -23.10
CA GLN A 51 -5.05 8.16 -22.22
C GLN A 51 -6.08 7.95 -21.10
N GLN A 52 -6.37 6.70 -20.80
CA GLN A 52 -7.00 6.31 -19.56
C GLN A 52 -5.93 6.25 -18.48
N VAL A 53 -6.09 7.05 -17.42
CA VAL A 53 -5.24 6.98 -16.23
C VAL A 53 -5.92 6.07 -15.22
N LYS A 54 -5.20 5.07 -14.73
CA LYS A 54 -5.67 4.12 -13.72
C LYS A 54 -4.73 4.10 -12.54
N CYS A 55 -5.23 4.47 -11.38
CA CYS A 55 -4.50 4.40 -10.11
C CYS A 55 -5.11 3.34 -9.22
N PHE A 56 -4.26 2.49 -8.65
CA PHE A 56 -4.63 1.48 -7.68
C PHE A 56 -3.86 1.74 -6.39
N ILE A 57 -4.57 1.75 -5.28
CA ILE A 57 -4.02 1.91 -3.94
C ILE A 57 -4.41 0.67 -3.16
N SER A 58 -3.44 -0.06 -2.62
CA SER A 58 -3.67 -1.16 -1.68
C SER A 58 -2.99 -0.82 -0.37
N VAL A 59 -3.68 -1.05 0.75
CA VAL A 59 -3.24 -0.69 2.09
C VAL A 59 -3.46 -1.88 3.01
N ALA A 60 -2.48 -2.20 3.86
CA ALA A 60 -2.68 -3.18 4.92
C ALA A 60 -3.78 -2.70 5.88
N GLU A 61 -4.78 -3.55 6.14
CA GLU A 61 -5.98 -3.19 6.91
C GLU A 61 -5.64 -2.67 8.31
N GLU A 62 -4.64 -3.27 8.96
CA GLU A 62 -4.13 -2.88 10.28
C GLU A 62 -3.48 -1.48 10.33
N ARG A 63 -3.15 -0.91 9.17
CA ARG A 63 -2.55 0.43 9.03
C ARG A 63 -3.57 1.49 8.66
N LEU A 64 -4.76 1.08 8.24
CA LEU A 64 -5.82 2.01 7.86
C LEU A 64 -6.51 2.55 9.12
N LEU A 65 -6.51 3.87 9.29
CA LEU A 65 -7.30 4.51 10.35
C LEU A 65 -8.80 4.28 10.09
N ALA A 66 -9.61 4.24 11.15
CA ALA A 66 -11.06 4.05 11.03
C ALA A 66 -11.73 5.11 10.13
N SER A 67 -11.20 6.34 10.12
CA SER A 67 -11.64 7.43 9.23
C SER A 67 -11.11 7.33 7.79
N GLY A 68 -10.19 6.41 7.52
CA GLY A 68 -9.57 6.24 6.21
C GLY A 68 -10.59 5.87 5.14
N ILE A 69 -11.55 4.98 5.46
CA ILE A 69 -12.60 4.56 4.51
C ILE A 69 -13.47 5.75 4.07
N GLU A 70 -13.85 6.63 5.00
CA GLU A 70 -14.61 7.84 4.70
C GLU A 70 -13.83 8.79 3.79
N LEU A 71 -12.52 8.95 4.04
CA LEU A 71 -11.63 9.76 3.21
C LEU A 71 -11.58 9.28 1.75
N PHE A 72 -11.57 7.96 1.53
CA PHE A 72 -11.60 7.38 0.18
C PHE A 72 -12.96 7.54 -0.51
N HIS A 73 -14.05 7.53 0.26
CA HIS A 73 -15.39 7.81 -0.25
C HIS A 73 -15.55 9.30 -0.63
N GLU A 74 -15.00 10.23 0.16
CA GLU A 74 -15.00 11.67 -0.16
C GLU A 74 -14.21 11.98 -1.44
N MET A 75 -13.06 11.32 -1.63
CA MET A 75 -12.29 11.45 -2.87
C MET A 75 -13.07 11.00 -4.11
N ALA A 76 -13.97 10.03 -3.96
CA ALA A 76 -14.86 9.60 -5.05
C ALA A 76 -15.81 10.72 -5.50
N VAL A 77 -16.28 11.53 -4.55
CA VAL A 77 -17.27 12.59 -4.74
C VAL A 77 -16.64 13.86 -5.33
N GLU A 78 -15.36 14.13 -5.06
CA GLU A 78 -14.64 15.31 -5.54
C GLU A 78 -14.18 15.25 -7.02
N GLY A 79 -14.63 14.25 -7.78
CA GLY A 79 -14.35 14.14 -9.22
C GLY A 79 -13.22 13.17 -9.58
N HIS A 80 -12.83 12.28 -8.66
CA HIS A 80 -12.04 11.09 -8.96
C HIS A 80 -13.00 9.89 -8.98
N PRO A 81 -13.43 9.36 -10.14
CA PRO A 81 -14.32 8.21 -10.15
C PRO A 81 -13.63 7.02 -9.47
N VAL A 82 -14.07 6.67 -8.27
CA VAL A 82 -13.70 5.41 -7.64
C VAL A 82 -14.42 4.32 -8.43
N VAL A 83 -13.65 3.51 -9.14
CA VAL A 83 -14.17 2.45 -10.01
C VAL A 83 -14.14 1.08 -9.33
N SER A 84 -13.45 0.95 -8.19
CA SER A 84 -13.49 -0.27 -7.39
C SER A 84 -13.09 -0.02 -5.94
N TYR A 85 -13.72 -0.79 -5.04
CA TYR A 85 -13.38 -0.94 -3.63
C TYR A 85 -13.41 -2.43 -3.30
N GLY A 86 -12.43 -2.91 -2.54
CA GLY A 86 -12.42 -4.28 -2.04
C GLY A 86 -11.55 -4.43 -0.81
N ALA A 87 -12.02 -5.22 0.16
CA ALA A 87 -11.25 -5.65 1.31
C ALA A 87 -11.03 -7.16 1.22
N GLY A 88 -9.81 -7.62 1.44
CA GLY A 88 -9.45 -9.03 1.35
C GLY A 88 -7.99 -9.30 1.71
N HIS A 89 -7.73 -10.48 2.26
CA HIS A 89 -6.38 -10.93 2.64
C HIS A 89 -5.61 -9.95 3.55
N GLY A 90 -6.30 -9.25 4.46
CA GLY A 90 -5.69 -8.27 5.36
C GLY A 90 -5.31 -6.95 4.68
N SER A 91 -5.89 -6.66 3.52
CA SER A 91 -5.67 -5.41 2.79
C SER A 91 -6.99 -4.79 2.32
N VAL A 92 -7.00 -3.47 2.20
CA VAL A 92 -8.07 -2.68 1.60
C VAL A 92 -7.54 -2.00 0.35
N SER A 93 -8.25 -2.16 -0.76
CA SER A 93 -7.84 -1.69 -2.07
C SER A 93 -8.87 -0.75 -2.69
N PHE A 94 -8.35 0.26 -3.39
CA PHE A 94 -9.11 1.32 -4.04
C PHE A 94 -8.61 1.51 -5.47
N GLY A 95 -9.53 1.59 -6.43
CA GLY A 95 -9.22 1.89 -7.83
C GLY A 95 -9.83 3.22 -8.24
N PHE A 96 -9.02 4.08 -8.85
CA PHE A 96 -9.41 5.37 -9.41
C PHE A 96 -9.12 5.39 -10.91
N GLU A 97 -10.05 5.90 -11.69
CA GLU A 97 -9.89 5.95 -13.14
C GLU A 97 -10.42 7.27 -13.71
N TRP A 98 -9.63 7.93 -14.57
CA TRP A 98 -10.07 9.11 -15.29
C TRP A 98 -9.40 9.21 -16.66
N TYR A 99 -9.92 10.10 -17.51
CA TYR A 99 -9.42 10.33 -18.85
C TYR A 99 -8.50 11.55 -18.91
N HIS A 100 -7.38 11.41 -19.62
CA HIS A 100 -6.41 12.46 -19.93
C HIS A 100 -6.43 12.71 -21.45
N PRO A 101 -6.95 13.86 -21.92
CA PRO A 101 -7.01 14.17 -23.35
C PRO A 101 -5.63 14.30 -23.99
N SER A 102 -5.51 13.93 -25.27
CA SER A 102 -4.29 14.17 -26.06
C SER A 102 -3.98 15.67 -26.14
N GLY A 103 -2.72 16.02 -25.88
CA GLY A 103 -2.25 17.42 -25.91
C GLY A 103 -2.59 18.22 -24.65
N ALA A 104 -3.28 17.64 -23.66
CA ALA A 104 -3.46 18.27 -22.37
C ALA A 104 -2.17 18.22 -21.53
N ASP A 105 -2.01 19.14 -20.59
CA ASP A 105 -0.85 19.18 -19.69
C ASP A 105 -0.97 18.07 -18.62
N TRP A 106 0.04 17.19 -18.56
CA TRP A 106 0.16 16.13 -17.57
C TRP A 106 0.17 16.63 -16.13
N LYS A 107 0.51 17.90 -15.88
CA LYS A 107 0.42 18.51 -14.55
C LYS A 107 -0.96 18.37 -13.91
N ILE A 108 -2.04 18.39 -14.69
CA ILE A 108 -3.40 18.22 -14.16
C ILE A 108 -3.59 16.83 -13.57
N SER A 109 -3.12 15.80 -14.27
CA SER A 109 -3.20 14.42 -13.77
C SER A 109 -2.19 14.18 -12.66
N ALA A 110 -1.03 14.82 -12.70
CA ALA A 110 -0.05 14.75 -11.63
C ALA A 110 -0.59 15.34 -10.31
N GLN A 111 -1.19 16.53 -10.34
CA GLN A 111 -1.82 17.15 -9.17
C GLN A 111 -2.89 16.26 -8.54
N ARG A 112 -3.69 15.57 -9.38
CA ARG A 112 -4.68 14.59 -8.90
C ARG A 112 -4.02 13.43 -8.17
N ILE A 113 -2.93 12.90 -8.71
CA ILE A 113 -2.18 11.80 -8.09
C ILE A 113 -1.49 12.24 -6.81
N GLU A 114 -0.90 13.43 -6.79
CA GLU A 114 -0.30 14.03 -5.59
C GLU A 114 -1.34 14.16 -4.46
N LEU A 115 -2.54 14.64 -4.77
CA LEU A 115 -3.64 14.73 -3.81
C LEU A 115 -4.05 13.35 -3.26
N LEU A 116 -4.14 12.34 -4.13
CA LEU A 116 -4.42 10.96 -3.71
C LEU A 116 -3.36 10.44 -2.73
N MET A 117 -2.08 10.67 -3.03
CA MET A 117 -0.95 10.25 -2.19
C MET A 117 -0.91 11.02 -0.85
N GLN A 118 -1.22 12.31 -0.85
CA GLN A 118 -1.32 13.11 0.37
C GLN A 118 -2.43 12.61 1.29
N ARG A 119 -3.64 12.38 0.73
CA ARG A 119 -4.78 11.85 1.49
C ARG A 119 -4.52 10.44 2.01
N LEU A 120 -3.89 9.59 1.21
CA LEU A 120 -3.41 8.28 1.66
C LEU A 120 -2.45 8.41 2.86
N SER A 121 -1.48 9.33 2.80
CA SER A 121 -0.58 9.56 3.93
C SER A 121 -1.31 9.97 5.21
N VAL A 122 -2.41 10.71 5.10
CA VAL A 122 -3.27 11.06 6.24
C VAL A 122 -4.05 9.84 6.74
N ALA A 123 -4.63 9.04 5.84
CA ALA A 123 -5.40 7.84 6.17
C ALA A 123 -4.57 6.74 6.86
N LEU A 124 -3.27 6.67 6.58
CA LEU A 124 -2.34 5.72 7.22
C LEU A 124 -1.86 6.16 8.61
N GLY A 125 -2.02 7.45 8.93
CA GLY A 125 -1.48 8.05 10.14
C GLY A 125 0.05 7.89 10.30
N PRO A 126 0.61 8.34 11.44
CA PRO A 126 2.00 8.08 11.75
C PRO A 126 2.27 6.57 11.88
N LYS A 127 3.45 6.10 11.43
CA LYS A 127 3.85 4.70 11.62
C LYS A 127 3.96 4.42 13.13
N PRO A 128 3.25 3.41 13.67
CA PRO A 128 3.34 3.08 15.07
C PRO A 128 4.78 2.76 15.42
N ALA A 129 5.27 3.30 16.54
CA ALA A 129 6.60 3.00 17.03
C ALA A 129 6.73 1.47 17.15
N PRO A 130 7.86 0.87 16.72
CA PRO A 130 8.04 -0.56 16.84
C PRO A 130 7.86 -0.94 18.31
N VAL A 131 6.83 -1.74 18.59
CA VAL A 131 6.64 -2.29 19.92
C VAL A 131 7.82 -3.21 20.15
N ARG A 132 8.85 -2.71 20.85
CA ARG A 132 9.85 -3.57 21.47
C ARG A 132 9.09 -4.43 22.46
N ARG A 133 8.59 -5.58 22.02
CA ARG A 133 8.34 -6.72 22.89
C ARG A 133 9.69 -7.02 23.53
N ARG A 134 9.92 -6.45 24.72
CA ARG A 134 10.95 -6.97 25.62
C ARG A 134 10.50 -8.39 25.92
N LEU A 135 11.00 -9.35 25.13
CA LEU A 135 11.12 -10.72 25.60
C LEU A 135 11.82 -10.62 26.97
N PRO A 136 11.20 -11.13 28.05
CA PRO A 136 11.83 -11.08 29.36
C PRO A 136 13.22 -11.71 29.24
N ALA A 137 14.23 -10.90 29.52
CA ALA A 137 15.62 -11.32 29.46
C ALA A 137 15.84 -12.46 30.45
N GLY A 138 16.32 -13.59 29.94
CA GLY A 138 17.10 -14.57 30.68
C GLY A 138 16.39 -15.30 31.83
N ARG A 139 15.73 -16.41 31.52
CA ARG A 139 15.77 -17.56 32.43
C ARG A 139 16.92 -18.46 31.94
N LYS A 140 18.02 -18.50 32.70
CA LYS A 140 19.08 -19.51 32.50
C LYS A 140 18.45 -20.90 32.46
N PRO A 141 18.92 -21.83 31.61
CA PRO A 141 18.60 -23.23 31.80
C PRO A 141 19.27 -23.68 33.11
N SER A 142 18.51 -23.84 34.19
CA SER A 142 19.05 -24.55 35.35
C SER A 142 19.15 -26.01 34.95
N MET A 143 20.39 -26.50 34.97
CA MET A 143 20.72 -27.91 34.87
C MET A 143 19.79 -28.75 35.74
N PHE A 144 19.45 -29.91 35.19
CA PHE A 144 19.08 -31.09 35.97
C PHE A 144 19.88 -31.12 37.28
N SER A 145 19.16 -31.06 38.39
CA SER A 145 19.62 -31.71 39.61
C SER A 145 18.42 -32.48 40.13
N GLU A 146 18.51 -33.79 39.96
CA GLU A 146 17.69 -34.78 40.63
C GLU A 146 17.66 -34.48 42.13
N LEU A 147 16.48 -34.58 42.73
CA LEU A 147 16.27 -35.12 44.07
C LEU A 147 14.76 -35.26 44.26
N VAL A 148 14.28 -36.44 43.86
CA VAL A 148 12.99 -36.99 44.28
C VAL A 148 13.09 -37.31 45.78
N PRO A 149 12.20 -36.80 46.65
CA PRO A 149 11.90 -37.50 47.88
C PRO A 149 10.73 -38.43 47.60
N ALA A 150 11.03 -39.73 47.64
CA ALA A 150 10.03 -40.77 47.76
C ALA A 150 9.19 -40.53 49.03
N THR A 151 7.87 -40.60 48.93
CA THR A 151 7.00 -41.23 49.95
C THR A 151 5.59 -41.39 49.38
N LEU A 152 5.42 -42.50 48.67
CA LEU A 152 4.10 -43.14 48.51
C LEU A 152 3.60 -43.53 49.91
N ARG A 153 2.43 -43.03 50.31
CA ARG A 153 1.62 -43.69 51.35
C ARG A 153 0.63 -44.63 50.65
N PRO A 154 0.52 -45.89 51.08
CA PRO A 154 -0.55 -46.77 50.60
C PRO A 154 -1.86 -46.39 51.30
N ILE A 155 -2.95 -46.31 50.55
CA ILE A 155 -4.30 -46.47 51.13
C ILE A 155 -4.52 -47.98 51.22
N ALA A 156 -4.64 -48.45 52.45
CA ALA A 156 -4.92 -49.84 52.79
C ALA A 156 -6.44 -50.10 52.84
N ALA A 157 -6.76 -51.36 52.51
CA ALA A 157 -8.00 -52.12 52.70
C ALA A 157 -9.19 -51.78 51.79
#